data_AF-A0A4U1FKU9-F1
#
_entry.id   AF-A0A4U1FKU9-F1
#
_cell.length_a   1.000
_cell.length_b   1.000
_cell.length_c   1.000
_cell.angle_alpha   90.00
_cell.angle_beta   90.00
_cell.angle_gamma   90.00
#
_symmetry.space_group_name_H-M   'P 1'
#
loop_
_entity.id
_entity.type
_entity.pdbx_description
1 polymer ?
#
loop_
_entity_poly.entity_id
_entity_poly.type
_entity_poly.pdbx_seq_one_letter_code
_entity_poly.pdbx_strand_id
1 'polypeptide(L)'
;MSGILRELLCVSEKAANIARACRQQEALFQLLIEEKKEGEKNKKFAVDFKTLADVLVQEVIKQNMENKFPGLGKKIFGEESNEFTNDLGEKIIMRLCPTEEETVDLLNKVLNGNKLASEALAKVVHQDVVFSDPALDAIEINIPQDTLGVWVDPIDSTYQYIKGSADIKSNQGIFPSGLQCVTILIGVYDIQTGVPLMGVINQPFVSQDLNTLRFEIHIEVIECDIHIKDQQPKF
;
A
#
# COMPACT_ATOMS: atom_id res chain seq x y z
N MET A 1 -22.79 8.99 0.07
CA MET A 1 -22.26 7.67 -0.38
C MET A 1 -20.72 7.72 -0.41
N SER A 2 -20.07 7.99 0.72
CA SER A 2 -18.59 8.03 0.88
C SER A 2 -17.89 6.66 0.80
N GLY A 3 -18.53 5.65 0.21
CA GLY A 3 -18.09 4.25 0.28
C GLY A 3 -16.70 4.01 -0.31
N ILE A 4 -16.35 4.69 -1.41
CA ILE A 4 -15.04 4.56 -2.05
C ILE A 4 -13.96 5.12 -1.11
N LEU A 5 -14.12 6.36 -0.62
CA LEU A 5 -13.18 6.98 0.30
C LEU A 5 -12.98 6.14 1.57
N ARG A 6 -14.08 5.63 2.15
CA ARG A 6 -14.02 4.76 3.32
C ARG A 6 -13.23 3.49 3.04
N GLU A 7 -13.43 2.87 1.88
CA GLU A 7 -12.66 1.68 1.52
C GLU A 7 -11.19 2.02 1.25
N LEU A 8 -10.89 3.16 0.63
CA LEU A 8 -9.53 3.65 0.41
C LEU A 8 -8.76 3.80 1.74
N LEU A 9 -9.44 4.22 2.81
CA LEU A 9 -8.86 4.29 4.16
C LEU A 9 -8.61 2.90 4.75
N CYS A 10 -9.54 1.97 4.59
CA CYS A 10 -9.34 0.59 5.04
C CYS A 10 -8.15 -0.08 4.32
N VAL A 11 -8.06 0.09 2.99
CA VAL A 11 -6.98 -0.52 2.21
C VAL A 11 -5.64 0.20 2.38
N SER A 12 -5.62 1.51 2.64
CA SER A 12 -4.38 2.22 2.98
C SER A 12 -3.81 1.72 4.32
N GLU A 13 -4.66 1.45 5.30
CA GLU A 13 -4.24 0.90 6.58
C GLU A 13 -3.84 -0.57 6.48
N LYS A 14 -4.50 -1.34 5.61
CA LYS A 14 -4.06 -2.70 5.27
C LYS A 14 -2.68 -2.70 4.61
N ALA A 15 -2.44 -1.78 3.69
CA ALA A 15 -1.11 -1.54 3.11
C ALA A 15 -0.08 -1.14 4.18
N ALA A 16 -0.45 -0.27 5.12
CA ALA A 16 0.41 0.14 6.22
C ALA A 16 0.78 -1.03 7.15
N ASN A 17 -0.16 -1.95 7.38
CA ASN A 17 0.10 -3.18 8.13
C ASN A 17 1.12 -4.09 7.43
N ILE A 18 1.07 -4.20 6.10
CA ILE A 18 2.07 -4.94 5.31
C ILE A 18 3.45 -4.27 5.48
N ALA A 19 3.53 -2.95 5.28
CA ALA A 19 4.78 -2.20 5.42
C ALA A 19 5.39 -2.35 6.83
N ARG A 20 4.57 -2.32 7.89
CA ARG A 20 5.01 -2.58 9.27
C ARG A 20 5.43 -4.02 9.48
N ALA A 21 4.67 -5.00 9.00
CA ALA A 21 4.95 -6.42 9.16
C ALA A 21 6.31 -6.79 8.55
N CYS A 22 6.62 -6.25 7.37
CA CYS A 22 7.92 -6.43 6.71
C CYS A 22 9.11 -5.95 7.57
N ARG A 23 8.90 -5.00 8.50
CA ARG A 23 9.94 -4.51 9.43
C ARG A 23 9.90 -5.14 10.82
N GLN A 24 8.74 -5.61 11.26
CA GLN A 24 8.53 -6.12 12.62
C GLN A 24 8.67 -7.64 12.73
N GLN A 25 8.38 -8.39 11.66
CA GLN A 25 8.51 -9.84 11.66
C GLN A 25 9.91 -10.24 11.23
N GLU A 26 10.64 -10.96 12.07
CA GLU A 26 12.05 -11.30 11.84
C GLU A 26 12.28 -11.98 10.48
N ALA A 27 11.42 -12.93 10.09
CA ALA A 27 11.51 -13.64 8.81
C ALA A 27 11.37 -12.73 7.58
N LEU A 28 10.63 -11.61 7.71
CA LEU A 28 10.45 -10.64 6.63
C LEU A 28 11.54 -9.56 6.67
N PHE A 29 11.92 -9.15 7.88
CA PHE A 29 12.92 -8.10 8.08
C PHE A 29 14.27 -8.49 7.50
N GLN A 30 14.69 -9.75 7.65
CA GLN A 30 15.93 -10.24 7.03
C GLN A 30 15.91 -10.06 5.51
N LEU A 31 14.80 -10.41 4.85
CA LEU A 31 14.67 -10.25 3.40
C LEU A 31 14.70 -8.78 2.96
N LEU A 32 14.14 -7.88 3.78
CA LEU A 32 14.12 -6.44 3.50
C LEU A 32 15.51 -5.78 3.58
N ILE A 33 16.39 -6.26 4.46
CA ILE A 33 17.74 -5.69 4.65
C ILE A 33 18.84 -6.48 3.92
N GLU A 34 18.50 -7.59 3.28
CA GLU A 34 19.46 -8.49 2.63
C GLU A 34 20.03 -7.96 1.29
N GLU A 35 19.72 -6.73 0.86
CA GLU A 35 20.25 -6.16 -0.39
C GLU A 35 21.68 -5.58 -0.31
N LYS A 36 22.50 -6.08 -1.26
CA LYS A 36 23.85 -5.68 -1.74
C LYS A 36 24.91 -5.32 -0.69
N LYS A 37 25.43 -6.33 0.01
CA LYS A 37 26.85 -6.31 0.41
C LYS A 37 27.73 -6.65 -0.80
N GLU A 38 28.54 -5.69 -1.25
CA GLU A 38 29.61 -5.95 -2.21
C GLU A 38 30.55 -7.04 -1.65
N GLY A 39 30.58 -8.21 -2.29
CA GLY A 39 31.61 -9.24 -2.05
C GLY A 39 31.15 -10.56 -1.41
N GLU A 40 29.92 -10.70 -0.95
CA GLU A 40 29.42 -12.00 -0.43
C GLU A 40 28.57 -12.74 -1.48
N LYS A 41 28.88 -14.03 -1.70
CA LYS A 41 28.08 -14.96 -2.52
C LYS A 41 26.80 -15.40 -1.78
N ASN A 42 25.99 -14.45 -1.29
CA ASN A 42 24.69 -14.82 -0.73
C ASN A 42 23.71 -15.10 -1.86
N LYS A 43 22.78 -16.05 -1.62
CA LYS A 43 21.77 -16.48 -2.59
C LYS A 43 20.98 -15.26 -3.05
N LYS A 44 21.27 -14.77 -4.26
CA LYS A 44 20.47 -13.73 -4.89
C LYS A 44 19.08 -14.30 -5.10
N PHE A 45 18.08 -13.78 -4.40
CA PHE A 45 16.72 -13.89 -4.94
C PHE A 45 16.73 -13.14 -6.28
N ALA A 46 16.16 -13.72 -7.34
CA ALA A 46 15.99 -13.00 -8.61
C ALA A 46 15.13 -11.73 -8.46
N VAL A 47 14.37 -11.63 -7.37
CA VAL A 47 13.45 -10.55 -7.04
C VAL A 47 13.93 -9.83 -5.78
N ASP A 48 14.08 -8.49 -5.87
CA ASP A 48 14.30 -7.62 -4.71
C ASP A 48 13.05 -7.65 -3.81
N PHE A 49 13.22 -7.96 -2.52
CA PHE A 49 12.11 -8.04 -1.56
C PHE A 49 11.37 -6.70 -1.43
N LYS A 50 12.06 -5.58 -1.65
CA LYS A 50 11.45 -4.26 -1.77
C LYS A 50 10.36 -4.27 -2.85
N THR A 51 10.72 -4.65 -4.07
CA THR A 51 9.78 -4.71 -5.21
C THR A 51 8.62 -5.66 -4.91
N LEU A 52 8.86 -6.78 -4.21
CA LEU A 52 7.78 -7.65 -3.76
C LEU A 52 6.81 -6.95 -2.81
N ALA A 53 7.32 -6.21 -1.82
CA ALA A 53 6.48 -5.47 -0.88
C ALA A 53 5.64 -4.41 -1.60
N ASP A 54 6.24 -3.64 -2.51
CA ASP A 54 5.57 -2.60 -3.29
C ASP A 54 4.46 -3.18 -4.17
N VAL A 55 4.77 -4.25 -4.93
CA VAL A 55 3.77 -4.95 -5.77
C VAL A 55 2.64 -5.54 -4.93
N LEU A 56 2.95 -6.15 -3.79
CA LEU A 56 1.96 -6.78 -2.94
C LEU A 56 0.99 -5.75 -2.34
N VAL A 57 1.50 -4.61 -1.89
CA VAL A 57 0.68 -3.48 -1.43
C VAL A 57 -0.24 -2.99 -2.54
N GLN A 58 0.30 -2.78 -3.74
CA GLN A 58 -0.48 -2.32 -4.89
C GLN A 58 -1.59 -3.31 -5.28
N GLU A 59 -1.29 -4.61 -5.33
CA GLU A 59 -2.26 -5.65 -5.68
C GLU A 59 -3.33 -5.86 -4.58
N VAL A 60 -2.98 -5.71 -3.31
CA VAL A 60 -3.94 -5.72 -2.20
C VAL A 60 -4.94 -4.57 -2.34
N ILE A 61 -4.46 -3.33 -2.56
CA ILE A 61 -5.32 -2.17 -2.79
C ILE A 61 -6.25 -2.43 -3.99
N LYS A 62 -5.66 -2.84 -5.12
CA LYS A 62 -6.38 -3.09 -6.36
C LYS A 62 -7.50 -4.12 -6.21
N GLN A 63 -7.21 -5.25 -5.57
CA GLN A 63 -8.17 -6.35 -5.44
C GLN A 63 -9.25 -6.07 -4.40
N ASN A 64 -8.90 -5.47 -3.26
CA ASN A 64 -9.89 -5.06 -2.27
C ASN A 64 -10.88 -4.04 -2.86
N MET A 65 -10.39 -3.08 -3.65
CA MET A 65 -11.24 -2.11 -4.33
C MET A 65 -12.10 -2.76 -5.42
N GLU A 66 -11.57 -3.67 -6.24
CA GLU A 66 -12.36 -4.41 -7.25
C GLU A 66 -13.47 -5.24 -6.60
N ASN A 67 -13.17 -5.91 -5.49
CA ASN A 67 -14.15 -6.76 -4.79
C ASN A 67 -15.33 -5.93 -4.26
N LYS A 68 -15.09 -4.71 -3.80
CA LYS A 68 -16.13 -3.84 -3.23
C LYS A 68 -16.80 -2.94 -4.27
N PHE A 69 -16.07 -2.55 -5.29
CA PHE A 69 -16.50 -1.67 -6.38
C PHE A 69 -16.13 -2.30 -7.74
N PRO A 70 -16.90 -3.29 -8.21
CA PRO A 70 -16.59 -4.03 -9.43
C PRO A 70 -16.32 -3.12 -10.63
N GLY A 71 -15.22 -3.37 -11.34
CA GLY A 71 -14.73 -2.57 -12.46
C GLY A 71 -13.75 -1.46 -12.09
N LEU A 72 -13.61 -1.09 -10.81
CA LEU A 72 -12.67 -0.06 -10.39
C LEU A 72 -11.21 -0.55 -10.42
N GLY A 73 -10.94 -1.83 -10.17
CA GLY A 73 -9.60 -2.41 -10.18
C GLY A 73 -8.88 -2.29 -11.52
N LYS A 74 -9.63 -2.18 -12.62
CA LYS A 74 -9.08 -1.91 -13.97
C LYS A 74 -8.61 -0.48 -14.18
N LYS A 75 -8.97 0.41 -13.24
CA LYS A 75 -8.65 1.85 -13.26
C LYS A 75 -7.71 2.24 -12.12
N ILE A 76 -7.19 1.25 -11.41
CA ILE A 76 -6.14 1.42 -10.41
C ILE A 76 -4.81 1.18 -11.10
N PHE A 77 -4.04 2.25 -11.20
CA PHE A 77 -2.70 2.28 -11.74
C PHE A 77 -1.71 2.56 -10.60
N GLY A 78 -0.46 2.23 -10.79
CA GLY A 78 0.60 2.49 -9.81
C GLY A 78 1.98 2.35 -10.43
N GLU A 79 3.01 2.56 -9.62
CA GLU A 79 4.41 2.52 -10.05
C GLU A 79 4.82 1.12 -10.53
N GLU A 80 4.28 0.07 -9.88
CA GLU A 80 4.84 -1.27 -10.01
C GLU A 80 4.12 -2.15 -11.03
N SER A 81 4.90 -3.00 -11.69
CA SER A 81 4.39 -4.12 -12.50
C SER A 81 4.18 -5.34 -11.62
N ASN A 82 3.06 -6.04 -11.79
CA ASN A 82 2.77 -7.24 -11.02
C ASN A 82 3.39 -8.53 -11.60
N GLU A 83 4.32 -8.42 -12.56
CA GLU A 83 5.04 -9.57 -13.14
C GLU A 83 6.43 -9.72 -12.52
N PHE A 84 6.70 -10.89 -11.96
CA PHE A 84 8.02 -11.32 -11.49
C PHE A 84 8.60 -12.41 -12.38
N THR A 85 9.92 -12.53 -12.39
CA THR A 85 10.63 -13.68 -12.97
C THR A 85 11.48 -14.32 -11.89
N ASN A 86 11.25 -15.61 -11.59
CA ASN A 86 12.02 -16.32 -10.57
C ASN A 86 13.38 -16.81 -11.09
N ASP A 87 14.18 -17.42 -10.20
CA ASP A 87 15.50 -17.96 -10.52
C ASP A 87 15.49 -19.04 -11.62
N LEU A 88 14.33 -19.68 -11.86
CA LEU A 88 14.13 -20.70 -12.89
C LEU A 88 13.72 -20.09 -14.25
N GLY A 89 13.56 -18.76 -14.33
CA GLY A 89 13.09 -18.06 -15.53
C GLY A 89 11.58 -18.13 -15.74
N GLU A 90 10.81 -18.62 -14.75
CA GLU A 90 9.36 -18.67 -14.82
C GLU A 90 8.77 -17.29 -14.52
N LYS A 91 7.83 -16.87 -15.36
CA LYS A 91 7.06 -15.65 -15.14
C LYS A 91 5.93 -15.92 -14.15
N ILE A 92 5.90 -15.16 -13.07
CA ILE A 92 4.90 -15.24 -12.02
C ILE A 92 4.13 -13.93 -12.00
N ILE A 93 2.81 -14.01 -12.17
CA ILE A 93 1.91 -12.87 -12.02
C ILE A 93 1.47 -12.80 -10.56
N MET A 94 1.90 -11.76 -9.86
CA MET A 94 1.51 -11.49 -8.50
C MET A 94 0.10 -10.92 -8.45
N ARG A 95 -0.71 -11.50 -7.57
CA ARG A 95 -2.09 -11.12 -7.28
C ARG A 95 -2.44 -11.61 -5.89
N LEU A 96 -3.39 -10.97 -5.22
CA LEU A 96 -3.94 -11.51 -3.99
C LEU A 96 -4.84 -12.71 -4.34
N CYS A 97 -4.62 -13.87 -3.74
CA CYS A 97 -5.48 -15.03 -4.01
C CYS A 97 -6.76 -14.96 -3.16
N PRO A 98 -7.85 -15.65 -3.54
CA PRO A 98 -9.06 -15.77 -2.73
C PRO A 98 -8.84 -16.29 -1.30
N THR A 99 -7.88 -17.18 -1.10
CA THR A 99 -7.56 -17.74 0.23
C THR A 99 -6.13 -17.45 0.67
N GLU A 100 -5.89 -17.48 1.98
CA GLU A 100 -4.56 -17.34 2.56
C GLU A 100 -3.61 -18.43 2.03
N GLU A 101 -4.07 -19.68 2.00
CA GLU A 101 -3.31 -20.83 1.50
C GLU A 101 -2.85 -20.65 0.05
N GLU A 102 -3.73 -20.19 -0.84
CA GLU A 102 -3.37 -19.92 -2.23
C GLU A 102 -2.39 -18.74 -2.37
N THR A 103 -2.48 -17.73 -1.49
CA THR A 103 -1.49 -16.65 -1.44
C THR A 103 -0.13 -17.14 -0.95
N VAL A 104 -0.10 -18.03 0.05
CA VAL A 104 1.13 -18.69 0.51
C VAL A 104 1.80 -19.43 -0.63
N ASP A 105 1.06 -20.25 -1.37
CA ASP A 105 1.62 -21.03 -2.49
C ASP A 105 2.21 -20.14 -3.58
N LEU A 106 1.56 -19.01 -3.88
CA LEU A 106 2.05 -18.05 -4.87
C LEU A 106 3.30 -17.32 -4.40
N LEU A 107 3.30 -16.80 -3.16
CA LEU A 107 4.46 -16.15 -2.56
C LEU A 107 5.65 -17.11 -2.42
N ASN A 108 5.40 -18.38 -2.13
CA ASN A 108 6.45 -19.39 -1.99
C ASN A 108 7.21 -19.63 -3.31
N LYS A 109 6.55 -19.46 -4.46
CA LYS A 109 7.19 -19.49 -5.78
C LYS A 109 8.05 -18.25 -6.04
N VAL A 110 7.62 -17.08 -5.56
CA VAL A 110 8.36 -15.82 -5.71
C VAL A 110 9.58 -15.78 -4.77
N LEU A 111 9.42 -16.30 -3.55
CA LEU A 111 10.40 -16.31 -2.47
C LEU A 111 11.25 -17.59 -2.43
N ASN A 112 11.38 -18.30 -3.56
CA ASN A 112 12.26 -19.47 -3.73
C ASN A 112 12.11 -20.55 -2.63
N GLY A 113 10.89 -20.86 -2.21
CA GLY A 113 10.63 -21.88 -1.19
C GLY A 113 10.64 -21.38 0.25
N ASN A 114 10.76 -20.06 0.50
CA ASN A 114 10.73 -19.50 1.84
C ASN A 114 9.30 -19.49 2.41
N LYS A 115 8.89 -20.64 2.95
CA LYS A 115 7.55 -20.85 3.51
C LYS A 115 7.24 -19.90 4.67
N LEU A 116 8.20 -19.66 5.57
CA LEU A 116 7.99 -18.79 6.75
C LEU A 116 7.66 -17.35 6.34
N ALA A 117 8.41 -16.78 5.39
CA ALA A 117 8.12 -15.45 4.88
C ALA A 117 6.80 -15.40 4.08
N SER A 118 6.51 -16.47 3.33
CA SER A 118 5.27 -16.58 2.57
C SER A 118 4.03 -16.63 3.47
N GLU A 119 4.06 -17.44 4.52
CA GLU A 119 3.00 -17.51 5.55
C GLU A 119 2.84 -16.18 6.29
N ALA A 120 3.95 -15.55 6.69
CA ALA A 120 3.95 -14.26 7.36
C ALA A 120 3.29 -13.14 6.54
N LEU A 121 3.63 -13.04 5.24
CA LEU A 121 3.03 -12.08 4.32
C LEU A 121 1.57 -12.42 4.03
N ALA A 122 1.26 -13.67 3.70
CA ALA A 122 -0.09 -14.12 3.38
C ALA A 122 -1.08 -13.79 4.51
N LYS A 123 -0.68 -14.05 5.76
CA LYS A 123 -1.48 -13.73 6.93
C LYS A 123 -1.80 -12.23 7.03
N VAL A 124 -0.82 -11.36 6.79
CA VAL A 124 -1.02 -9.91 6.90
C VAL A 124 -1.90 -9.38 5.75
N VAL A 125 -1.70 -9.87 4.52
CA VAL A 125 -2.52 -9.43 3.37
C VAL A 125 -3.95 -9.96 3.40
N HIS A 126 -4.24 -10.98 4.19
CA HIS A 126 -5.60 -11.50 4.39
C HIS A 126 -6.25 -10.98 5.68
N GLN A 127 -5.52 -10.22 6.50
CA GLN A 127 -6.07 -9.62 7.70
C GLN A 127 -7.08 -8.52 7.35
N ASP A 128 -8.28 -8.64 7.91
CA ASP A 128 -9.30 -7.60 7.79
C ASP A 128 -8.94 -6.38 8.63
N VAL A 129 -9.17 -5.20 8.05
CA VAL A 129 -9.02 -3.91 8.70
C VAL A 129 -10.37 -3.21 8.67
N VAL A 130 -10.83 -2.75 9.83
CA VAL A 130 -12.06 -1.97 9.96
C VAL A 130 -11.68 -0.58 10.42
N PHE A 131 -11.89 0.39 9.54
CA PHE A 131 -11.82 1.81 9.90
C PHE A 131 -13.22 2.33 10.22
N SER A 132 -13.36 2.96 11.38
CA SER A 132 -14.61 3.57 11.85
C SER A 132 -14.28 4.94 12.41
N ASP A 133 -14.65 5.98 11.68
CA ASP A 133 -14.58 7.36 12.15
C ASP A 133 -15.94 8.02 11.89
N PRO A 134 -16.63 8.50 12.95
CA PRO A 134 -17.90 9.20 12.81
C PRO A 134 -17.85 10.41 11.87
N ALA A 135 -16.70 11.06 11.72
CA ALA A 135 -16.54 12.18 10.79
C ALA A 135 -16.63 11.72 9.32
N LEU A 136 -16.18 10.51 8.99
CA LEU A 136 -16.31 9.94 7.63
C LEU A 136 -17.74 9.54 7.30
N ASP A 137 -18.50 9.10 8.30
CA ASP A 137 -19.91 8.74 8.12
C ASP A 137 -20.77 9.98 7.81
N ALA A 138 -20.32 11.17 8.21
CA ALA A 138 -20.96 12.44 7.89
C ALA A 138 -20.65 12.96 6.47
N ILE A 139 -19.61 12.42 5.82
CA ILE A 139 -19.21 12.85 4.46
C ILE A 139 -20.10 12.16 3.43
N GLU A 140 -20.77 12.94 2.58
CA GLU A 140 -21.55 12.44 1.46
C GLU A 140 -20.91 12.80 0.11
N ILE A 141 -19.93 12.01 -0.30
CA ILE A 141 -19.38 12.09 -1.65
C ILE A 141 -20.23 11.20 -2.57
N ASN A 142 -20.57 11.68 -3.76
CA ASN A 142 -21.22 10.89 -4.80
C ASN A 142 -20.58 11.21 -6.14
N ILE A 143 -19.50 10.49 -6.47
CA ILE A 143 -18.79 10.64 -7.73
C ILE A 143 -19.04 9.37 -8.56
N PRO A 144 -19.49 9.48 -9.82
CA PRO A 144 -19.70 8.33 -10.68
C PRO A 144 -18.42 7.50 -10.84
N GLN A 145 -18.46 6.22 -10.46
CA GLN A 145 -17.30 5.32 -10.51
C GLN A 145 -16.72 5.18 -11.94
N ASP A 146 -17.54 5.38 -12.96
CA ASP A 146 -17.15 5.32 -14.36
C ASP A 146 -16.15 6.42 -14.74
N THR A 147 -16.18 7.57 -14.07
CA THR A 147 -15.26 8.69 -14.32
C THR A 147 -13.96 8.63 -13.52
N LEU A 148 -13.87 7.73 -12.53
CA LEU A 148 -12.74 7.67 -11.61
C LEU A 148 -11.55 6.87 -12.14
N GLY A 149 -10.37 7.45 -12.03
CA GLY A 149 -9.07 6.79 -12.09
C GLY A 149 -8.38 6.87 -10.74
N VAL A 150 -7.52 5.90 -10.44
CA VAL A 150 -6.76 5.85 -9.18
C VAL A 150 -5.28 5.66 -9.50
N TRP A 151 -4.43 6.41 -8.82
CA TRP A 151 -2.98 6.25 -8.82
C TRP A 151 -2.50 5.87 -7.42
N VAL A 152 -1.65 4.85 -7.35
CA VAL A 152 -1.09 4.31 -6.11
C VAL A 152 0.42 4.44 -6.14
N ASP A 153 0.97 5.06 -5.09
CA ASP A 153 2.37 4.89 -4.70
C ASP A 153 2.38 3.99 -3.45
N PRO A 154 2.78 2.72 -3.59
CA PRO A 154 2.60 1.72 -2.55
C PRO A 154 3.45 1.98 -1.30
N ILE A 155 4.71 2.40 -1.45
CA ILE A 155 5.62 2.76 -0.36
C ILE A 155 6.56 3.87 -0.85
N ASP A 156 6.08 5.12 -0.77
CA ASP A 156 6.89 6.30 -1.07
C ASP A 156 8.05 6.44 -0.08
N SER A 157 9.14 7.06 -0.55
CA SER A 157 10.38 7.22 0.20
C SER A 157 11.05 5.88 0.52
N THR A 158 11.09 4.96 -0.45
CA THR A 158 11.59 3.60 -0.23
C THR A 158 13.00 3.54 0.35
N TYR A 159 13.86 4.53 0.03
CA TYR A 159 15.18 4.64 0.65
C TYR A 159 15.10 4.79 2.17
N GLN A 160 14.19 5.66 2.66
CA GLN A 160 13.97 5.83 4.10
C GLN A 160 13.33 4.57 4.71
N TYR A 161 12.43 3.92 3.98
CA TYR A 161 11.81 2.68 4.40
C TYR A 161 12.85 1.56 4.61
N ILE A 162 13.79 1.38 3.69
CA ILE A 162 14.86 0.38 3.82
C ILE A 162 15.83 0.77 4.93
N LYS A 163 16.33 2.02 4.92
CA LYS A 163 17.29 2.54 5.91
C LYS A 163 16.75 2.40 7.33
N GLY A 164 15.45 2.66 7.53
CA GLY A 164 14.76 2.25 8.74
C GLY A 164 15.10 3.01 10.01
N SER A 165 15.62 4.24 9.91
CA SER A 165 15.96 5.06 11.07
C SER A 165 14.69 5.48 11.82
N ALA A 166 14.52 5.01 13.05
CA ALA A 166 13.37 5.30 13.92
C ALA A 166 13.65 6.39 14.97
N ASP A 167 14.93 6.75 15.16
CA ASP A 167 15.45 7.63 16.22
C ASP A 167 15.74 9.07 15.75
N ILE A 168 15.30 9.42 14.53
CA ILE A 168 15.49 10.77 13.97
C ILE A 168 14.61 11.76 14.73
N LYS A 169 15.18 12.91 15.11
CA LYS A 169 14.43 14.00 15.73
C LYS A 169 13.91 14.95 14.66
N SER A 170 12.64 15.35 14.78
CA SER A 170 12.08 16.41 13.95
C SER A 170 12.76 17.76 14.23
N ASN A 171 12.96 18.55 13.18
CA ASN A 171 13.26 19.97 13.31
C ASN A 171 11.97 20.77 13.13
N GLN A 172 11.47 21.38 14.22
CA GLN A 172 10.21 22.14 14.20
C GLN A 172 9.01 21.33 13.67
N GLY A 173 8.92 20.04 14.04
CA GLY A 173 7.86 19.13 13.60
C GLY A 173 8.09 18.49 12.23
N ILE A 174 9.14 18.87 11.49
CA ILE A 174 9.47 18.30 10.19
C ILE A 174 10.62 17.31 10.34
N PHE A 175 10.41 16.06 9.91
CA PHE A 175 11.45 15.04 9.89
C PHE A 175 12.27 15.15 8.59
N PRO A 176 13.60 15.34 8.66
CA PRO A 176 14.44 15.42 7.45
C PRO A 176 14.73 14.05 6.83
N SER A 177 14.53 12.97 7.58
CA SER A 177 14.74 11.57 7.20
C SER A 177 14.10 10.65 8.25
N GLY A 178 14.14 9.34 8.02
CA GLY A 178 13.63 8.33 8.94
C GLY A 178 12.33 7.71 8.48
N LEU A 179 11.85 6.73 9.23
CA LEU A 179 10.62 6.01 8.91
C LEU A 179 9.39 6.92 8.86
N GLN A 180 9.42 8.05 9.56
CA GLN A 180 8.39 9.08 9.50
C GLN A 180 8.22 9.67 8.09
N CYS A 181 9.23 9.59 7.22
CA CYS A 181 9.13 10.08 5.84
C CYS A 181 8.43 9.10 4.88
N VAL A 182 8.10 7.90 5.33
CA VAL A 182 7.45 6.87 4.50
C VAL A 182 5.95 7.13 4.46
N THR A 183 5.37 7.12 3.25
CA THR A 183 3.92 7.28 3.06
C THR A 183 3.38 6.24 2.09
N ILE A 184 2.10 5.92 2.24
CA ILE A 184 1.29 5.21 1.25
C ILE A 184 0.37 6.25 0.65
N LEU A 185 0.44 6.42 -0.67
CA LEU A 185 -0.31 7.46 -1.37
C LEU A 185 -1.33 6.81 -2.28
N ILE A 186 -2.60 7.15 -2.08
CA ILE A 186 -3.67 6.73 -2.97
C ILE A 186 -4.42 7.98 -3.44
N GLY A 187 -4.19 8.36 -4.69
CA GLY A 187 -4.83 9.50 -5.34
C GLY A 187 -5.96 9.05 -6.25
N VAL A 188 -7.10 9.74 -6.18
CA VAL A 188 -8.23 9.54 -7.09
C VAL A 188 -8.37 10.78 -7.97
N TYR A 189 -8.50 10.58 -9.27
CA TYR A 189 -8.64 11.65 -10.26
C TYR A 189 -9.78 11.37 -11.23
N ASP A 190 -10.28 12.42 -11.88
CA ASP A 190 -11.24 12.30 -12.97
C ASP A 190 -10.51 11.96 -14.27
N ILE A 191 -10.89 10.85 -14.92
CA ILE A 191 -10.22 10.33 -16.12
C ILE A 191 -10.33 11.29 -17.31
N GLN A 192 -11.43 12.04 -17.42
CA GLN A 192 -11.67 12.91 -18.57
C GLN A 192 -10.87 14.21 -18.49
N THR A 193 -10.75 14.75 -17.28
CA THR A 193 -10.14 16.06 -17.03
C THR A 193 -8.72 15.97 -16.48
N GLY A 194 -8.33 14.84 -15.88
CA GLY A 194 -7.07 14.65 -15.17
C GLY A 194 -7.01 15.33 -13.79
N VAL A 195 -8.11 15.93 -13.33
CA VAL A 195 -8.15 16.69 -12.07
C VAL A 195 -8.20 15.74 -10.87
N PRO A 196 -7.38 15.95 -9.82
CA PRO A 196 -7.48 15.19 -8.58
C PRO A 196 -8.80 15.51 -7.86
N LEU A 197 -9.47 14.48 -7.34
CA LEU A 197 -10.77 14.58 -6.68
C LEU A 197 -10.64 14.27 -5.18
N MET A 198 -9.92 13.20 -4.85
CA MET A 198 -9.72 12.73 -3.48
C MET A 198 -8.31 12.16 -3.31
N GLY A 199 -7.79 12.18 -2.08
CA GLY A 199 -6.52 11.56 -1.74
C GLY A 199 -6.53 10.95 -0.34
N VAL A 200 -5.85 9.84 -0.19
CA VAL A 200 -5.53 9.23 1.11
C VAL A 200 -4.02 9.17 1.24
N ILE A 201 -3.50 9.77 2.31
CA ILE A 201 -2.10 9.68 2.72
C ILE A 201 -2.07 8.91 4.03
N ASN A 202 -1.39 7.76 4.08
CA ASN A 202 -1.17 7.02 5.31
C ASN A 202 0.32 7.01 5.63
N GLN A 203 0.71 7.60 6.77
CA GLN A 203 2.04 7.47 7.35
C GLN A 203 2.08 6.25 8.30
N PRO A 204 2.74 5.14 7.92
CA PRO A 204 2.70 3.92 8.71
C PRO A 204 3.51 3.98 10.01
N PHE A 205 4.41 4.97 10.14
CA PHE A 205 5.46 5.05 11.17
C PHE A 205 5.56 6.45 11.81
N VAL A 206 4.51 6.91 12.51
CA VAL A 206 4.49 8.26 13.12
C VAL A 206 5.32 8.30 14.41
N SER A 207 4.94 7.49 15.37
CA SER A 207 5.63 7.33 16.65
C SER A 207 5.68 5.86 17.02
N GLN A 208 6.71 5.43 17.74
CA GLN A 208 6.84 4.05 18.19
C GLN A 208 6.62 3.98 19.70
N ASP A 209 5.66 3.18 20.13
CA ASP A 209 5.52 2.85 21.55
C ASP A 209 6.69 1.93 21.96
N LEU A 210 7.53 2.41 22.89
CA LEU A 210 8.73 1.69 23.33
C LEU A 210 8.41 0.41 24.13
N ASN A 211 7.21 0.28 24.67
CA ASN A 211 6.79 -0.90 25.43
C ASN A 211 6.23 -2.01 24.52
N THR A 212 5.49 -1.62 23.49
CA THR A 212 4.79 -2.58 22.60
C THR A 212 5.46 -2.74 21.24
N LEU A 213 6.41 -1.86 20.90
CA LEU A 213 7.07 -1.72 19.59
C LEU A 213 6.10 -1.46 18.42
N ARG A 214 4.84 -1.11 18.73
CA ARG A 214 3.82 -0.75 17.75
C ARG A 214 4.00 0.70 17.31
N PHE A 215 3.64 0.97 16.06
CA PHE A 215 3.66 2.30 15.51
C PHE A 215 2.28 2.95 15.59
N GLU A 216 2.24 4.21 15.99
CA GLU A 216 1.11 5.10 15.71
C GLU A 216 1.07 5.39 14.21
N ILE A 217 -0.15 5.59 13.71
CA ILE A 217 -0.44 5.88 12.31
C ILE A 217 -1.04 7.27 12.19
N HIS A 218 -0.82 7.93 11.07
CA HIS A 218 -1.53 9.14 10.70
C HIS A 218 -2.12 8.94 9.31
N ILE A 219 -3.42 9.17 9.19
CA ILE A 219 -4.12 9.11 7.93
C ILE A 219 -4.76 10.47 7.66
N GLU A 220 -4.40 11.06 6.53
CA GLU A 220 -4.96 12.32 6.06
C GLU A 220 -5.83 12.06 4.83
N VAL A 221 -7.01 12.69 4.81
CA VAL A 221 -7.92 12.71 3.66
C VAL A 221 -7.87 14.09 3.05
N ILE A 222 -7.63 14.14 1.75
CA ILE A 222 -7.70 15.37 0.97
C ILE A 222 -8.93 15.26 0.07
N GLU A 223 -9.86 16.21 0.21
CA GLU A 223 -10.96 16.42 -0.74
C GLU A 223 -10.66 17.70 -1.52
N CYS A 224 -10.63 17.62 -2.85
CA CYS A 224 -10.52 18.81 -3.67
C CYS A 224 -11.93 19.35 -3.93
N ASP A 225 -12.21 20.59 -3.52
CA ASP A 225 -13.47 21.28 -3.82
C ASP A 225 -13.66 21.39 -5.34
N ILE A 226 -14.36 20.41 -5.92
CA ILE A 226 -14.80 20.48 -7.32
C ILE A 226 -16.04 21.36 -7.31
N HIS A 227 -15.88 22.65 -7.61
CA HIS A 227 -17.02 23.49 -7.99
C HIS A 227 -17.60 22.94 -9.30
N ILE A 228 -18.53 22.00 -9.21
CA ILE A 228 -19.43 21.65 -10.30
C ILE A 228 -20.32 22.88 -10.48
N LYS A 229 -19.95 23.77 -11.40
CA LYS A 229 -20.86 24.83 -11.84
C LYS A 229 -22.11 24.16 -12.38
N ASP A 230 -23.20 24.28 -11.64
CA ASP A 230 -24.56 24.02 -12.11
C ASP A 230 -24.73 24.67 -13.49
N GLN A 231 -24.84 23.83 -14.53
CA GLN A 231 -25.49 24.27 -15.75
C GLN A 231 -26.97 24.40 -15.44
N GLN A 232 -27.42 25.63 -15.14
CA GLN A 232 -28.84 25.93 -15.17
C GLN A 232 -29.40 25.59 -16.57
N PRO A 233 -30.56 24.93 -16.67
CA PRO A 233 -31.24 24.81 -17.94
C PRO A 233 -31.62 26.21 -18.42
N LYS A 234 -31.12 26.59 -19.59
CA LYS A 234 -31.71 27.70 -20.34
C LYS A 234 -33.09 27.24 -20.78
N PHE A 235 -34.12 27.83 -20.18
CA PHE A 235 -35.48 27.84 -20.72
C PHE A 235 -35.51 28.69 -22.00
#